data_AF-A0AAD7Z608-F1
#
_entry.id   AF-A0AAD7Z608-F1
#
_cell.length_a   1.000
_cell.length_b   1.000
_cell.length_c   1.000
_cell.angle_alpha   90.00
_cell.angle_beta   90.00
_cell.angle_gamma   90.00
#
_symmetry.space_group_name_H-M   'P 1'
#
loop_
_entity.id
_entity.type
_entity.pdbx_description
1 polymer ?
#
loop_
_entity_poly.entity_id
_entity_poly.type
_entity_poly.pdbx_seq_one_letter_code
_entity_poly.pdbx_strand_id
1 'polypeptide(L)'
;MIHCVADGDPKPTINWDRNLNFSGLDRSRFNILENGTLLVHEVHMTDSGKYGCTAGNSGGFKREEVTLIVRSPEGYQPNEDPEGDGSMMTKTFTITLSIAGSYMMLVVGLMIWCRHRRRRRKQAYLNANGAEVTKAENGEAVGENTELKETATREGTGDGADTAQSHSSTQSKRSNKSSSYDRLAFPRQDLKNMVLLGKGEFGEVFLAKASGLNEGEDKDKETVVMVKSLQNTRDDTALHEFKRELDMFHKLQHTNVAKLVGLCREIDPHYMILEYTDWAYISEY
;
A
#
# COMPACT_ATOMS: atom_id res chain seq x y z
N MET A 1 -32.41 -21.98 33.34
CA MET A 1 -33.38 -20.87 33.57
C MET A 1 -32.61 -19.70 34.16
N ILE A 2 -32.95 -18.47 33.76
CA ILE A 2 -32.32 -17.24 34.25
C ILE A 2 -33.43 -16.36 34.83
N HIS A 3 -33.41 -16.16 36.15
CA HIS A 3 -34.47 -15.46 36.86
C HIS A 3 -34.32 -13.95 36.73
N CYS A 4 -35.42 -13.28 36.40
CA CYS A 4 -35.55 -11.85 36.54
C CYS A 4 -36.97 -11.55 37.00
N VAL A 5 -37.09 -11.11 38.25
CA VAL A 5 -38.37 -10.77 38.88
C VAL A 5 -38.29 -9.30 39.24
N ALA A 6 -39.26 -8.52 38.78
CA ALA A 6 -39.38 -7.11 39.11
C ALA A 6 -40.77 -6.82 39.64
N ASP A 7 -40.84 -5.90 40.60
CA ASP A 7 -42.07 -5.43 41.22
C ASP A 7 -42.17 -3.91 41.04
N GLY A 8 -43.40 -3.40 40.94
CA GLY A 8 -43.66 -1.99 40.72
C GLY A 8 -45.13 -1.69 40.44
N ASP A 9 -45.54 -0.45 40.66
CA ASP A 9 -46.88 0.05 40.35
C ASP A 9 -46.78 1.26 39.39
N PRO A 10 -47.22 1.15 38.13
CA PRO A 10 -47.86 -0.02 37.49
C PRO A 10 -46.93 -1.22 37.32
N LYS A 11 -47.49 -2.43 37.22
CA LYS A 11 -46.73 -3.68 37.06
C LYS A 11 -45.75 -3.58 35.88
N PRO A 12 -44.44 -3.83 36.09
CA PRO A 12 -43.44 -3.66 35.04
C PRO A 12 -43.48 -4.78 34.00
N THR A 13 -43.17 -4.42 32.75
CA THR A 13 -42.97 -5.35 31.65
C THR A 13 -41.50 -5.76 31.59
N ILE A 14 -41.23 -7.05 31.46
CA ILE A 14 -39.88 -7.61 31.36
C ILE A 14 -39.52 -7.91 29.91
N ASN A 15 -38.39 -7.39 29.47
CA ASN A 15 -37.78 -7.71 28.18
C ASN A 15 -36.37 -8.28 28.36
N TRP A 16 -36.02 -9.25 27.52
CA TRP A 16 -34.71 -9.88 27.51
C TRP A 16 -33.95 -9.59 26.22
N ASP A 17 -32.63 -9.51 26.33
CA ASP A 17 -31.72 -9.47 25.18
C ASP A 17 -30.49 -10.36 25.44
N ARG A 18 -29.84 -10.76 24.34
CA ARG A 18 -28.56 -11.48 24.37
C ARG A 18 -27.49 -10.61 23.74
N ASN A 19 -26.44 -10.27 24.48
CA ASN A 19 -25.34 -9.40 24.06
C ASN A 19 -25.85 -8.06 23.47
N LEU A 20 -26.82 -7.40 24.13
CA LEU A 20 -27.46 -6.16 23.67
C LEU A 20 -28.29 -6.31 22.38
N ASN A 21 -28.58 -7.53 21.95
CA ASN A 21 -29.41 -7.82 20.77
C ASN A 21 -30.76 -8.44 21.18
N PHE A 22 -31.84 -7.66 21.04
CA PHE A 22 -33.23 -8.08 21.32
C PHE A 22 -33.75 -9.13 20.32
N SER A 23 -33.24 -9.13 19.08
CA SER A 23 -33.57 -10.14 18.07
C SER A 23 -32.73 -11.41 18.22
N GLY A 24 -31.74 -11.40 19.12
CA GLY A 24 -30.82 -12.51 19.33
C GLY A 24 -31.43 -13.70 20.07
N LEU A 25 -32.68 -13.61 20.52
CA LEU A 25 -33.42 -14.66 21.23
C LEU A 25 -34.49 -15.24 20.31
N ASP A 26 -34.26 -16.46 19.83
CA ASP A 26 -35.24 -17.20 19.05
C ASP A 26 -36.41 -17.65 19.95
N ARG A 27 -37.64 -17.23 19.62
CA ARG A 27 -38.86 -17.56 20.37
C ARG A 27 -39.18 -19.05 20.42
N SER A 28 -38.55 -19.88 19.58
CA SER A 28 -38.74 -21.34 19.62
C SER A 28 -38.04 -21.99 20.82
N ARG A 29 -36.84 -21.49 21.18
CA ARG A 29 -36.01 -22.05 22.27
C ARG A 29 -36.01 -21.18 23.53
N PHE A 30 -36.21 -19.87 23.39
CA PHE A 30 -36.17 -18.91 24.49
C PHE A 30 -37.58 -18.42 24.80
N ASN A 31 -38.10 -18.82 25.96
CA ASN A 31 -39.43 -18.47 26.44
C ASN A 31 -39.34 -17.60 27.69
N ILE A 32 -40.09 -16.50 27.71
CA ILE A 32 -40.21 -15.64 28.90
C ILE A 32 -41.47 -16.07 29.67
N LEU A 33 -41.29 -16.52 30.91
CA LEU A 33 -42.38 -16.91 31.80
C LEU A 33 -43.13 -15.66 32.33
N GLU A 34 -44.34 -15.85 32.84
CA GLU A 34 -45.17 -14.75 33.39
C GLU A 34 -44.50 -13.98 34.54
N ASN A 35 -43.56 -14.61 35.24
CA ASN A 35 -42.79 -13.98 36.32
C ASN A 35 -41.54 -13.24 35.82
N GLY A 36 -41.29 -13.18 34.51
CA GLY A 36 -40.12 -12.52 33.90
C GLY A 36 -38.89 -13.42 33.73
N THR A 37 -38.92 -14.68 34.20
CA THR A 37 -37.80 -15.62 34.06
C THR A 37 -37.62 -16.04 32.60
N LEU A 38 -36.37 -16.07 32.14
CA LEU A 38 -36.00 -16.62 30.83
C LEU A 38 -35.76 -18.13 30.93
N LEU A 39 -36.54 -18.90 30.20
CA LEU A 39 -36.41 -20.33 30.01
C LEU A 39 -35.71 -20.61 28.68
N VAL A 40 -34.58 -21.30 28.75
CA VAL A 40 -33.80 -21.74 27.58
C VAL A 40 -34.02 -23.24 27.42
N HIS A 41 -34.63 -23.64 26.31
CA HIS A 41 -34.80 -25.04 25.92
C HIS A 41 -33.56 -25.50 25.16
N GLU A 42 -33.08 -26.71 25.50
CA GLU A 42 -31.93 -27.34 24.87
C GLU A 42 -30.69 -26.43 24.83
N VAL A 43 -29.96 -26.43 25.93
CA VAL A 43 -28.79 -25.56 26.09
C VAL A 43 -27.63 -26.08 25.24
N HIS A 44 -27.16 -25.26 24.30
CA HIS A 44 -25.98 -25.53 23.49
C HIS A 44 -24.78 -24.70 23.95
N MET A 45 -23.56 -25.11 23.58
CA MET A 45 -22.34 -24.34 23.92
C MET A 45 -22.40 -22.89 23.39
N THR A 46 -23.01 -22.69 22.23
CA THR A 46 -23.23 -21.40 21.57
C THR A 46 -24.23 -20.49 22.29
N ASP A 47 -24.97 -21.01 23.27
CA ASP A 47 -25.88 -20.21 24.08
C ASP A 47 -25.14 -19.44 25.19
N SER A 48 -23.85 -19.70 25.39
CA SER A 48 -23.01 -18.92 26.31
C SER A 48 -22.96 -17.44 25.88
N GLY A 49 -23.07 -16.52 26.83
CA GLY A 49 -23.11 -15.09 26.53
C GLY A 49 -23.69 -14.24 27.64
N LYS A 50 -23.83 -12.93 27.40
CA LYS A 50 -24.44 -11.98 28.34
C LYS A 50 -25.94 -11.87 28.08
N TYR A 51 -26.73 -12.05 29.12
CA TYR A 51 -28.19 -11.94 29.07
C TYR A 51 -28.60 -10.74 29.91
N GLY A 52 -29.25 -9.78 29.27
CA GLY A 52 -29.77 -8.56 29.89
C GLY A 52 -31.25 -8.68 30.15
N CYS A 53 -31.68 -8.38 31.39
CA CYS A 53 -33.08 -8.21 31.73
C CYS A 53 -33.37 -6.72 31.91
N THR A 54 -34.38 -6.20 31.21
CA THR A 54 -34.86 -4.82 31.36
C THR A 54 -36.32 -4.85 31.82
N ALA A 55 -36.57 -4.29 33.00
CA ALA A 55 -37.90 -4.10 33.58
C ALA A 55 -38.35 -2.64 33.40
N GLY A 56 -39.51 -2.39 32.81
CA GLY A 56 -40.01 -1.04 32.56
C GLY A 56 -41.50 -0.84 32.80
N ASN A 57 -41.87 0.30 33.40
CA ASN A 57 -43.24 0.79 33.54
C ASN A 57 -43.29 2.31 33.28
N SER A 58 -44.44 2.95 33.53
CA SER A 58 -44.60 4.41 33.35
C SER A 58 -43.75 5.27 34.31
N GLY A 59 -43.22 4.68 35.39
CA GLY A 59 -42.32 5.34 36.34
C GLY A 59 -40.85 5.26 35.96
N GLY A 60 -40.48 4.44 34.99
CA GLY A 60 -39.11 4.30 34.50
C GLY A 60 -38.74 2.87 34.13
N PHE A 61 -37.43 2.64 33.96
CA PHE A 61 -36.89 1.32 33.64
C PHE A 61 -35.62 1.04 34.43
N LYS A 62 -35.38 -0.24 34.72
CA LYS A 62 -34.15 -0.74 35.34
C LYS A 62 -33.63 -1.95 34.56
N ARG A 63 -32.31 -2.04 34.39
CA ARG A 63 -31.64 -3.12 33.67
C ARG A 63 -30.61 -3.80 34.56
N GLU A 64 -30.54 -5.13 34.49
CA GLU A 64 -29.52 -5.97 35.13
C GLU A 64 -28.98 -6.98 34.11
N GLU A 65 -27.71 -7.37 34.23
CA GLU A 65 -27.02 -8.27 33.29
C GLU A 65 -26.38 -9.46 34.01
N VAL A 66 -26.44 -10.64 33.39
CA VAL A 66 -25.83 -11.88 33.88
C VAL A 66 -25.14 -12.64 32.74
N THR A 67 -23.99 -13.24 33.02
CA THR A 67 -23.25 -14.07 32.05
C THR A 67 -23.60 -15.55 32.22
N LEU A 68 -24.13 -16.17 31.16
CA LEU A 68 -24.35 -17.61 31.08
C LEU A 68 -23.10 -18.29 30.49
N ILE A 69 -22.60 -19.32 31.20
CA ILE A 69 -21.50 -20.17 30.73
C ILE A 69 -22.01 -21.60 30.65
N VAL A 70 -21.98 -22.18 29.45
CA VAL A 70 -22.37 -23.57 29.21
C VAL A 70 -21.10 -24.44 29.20
N ARG A 71 -21.14 -25.58 29.88
CA ARG A 71 -20.02 -26.55 29.94
C ARG A 71 -20.49 -27.91 29.47
N SER A 72 -19.61 -28.65 28.79
CA SER A 72 -19.88 -30.04 28.42
C SER A 72 -19.89 -30.94 29.67
N PRO A 73 -20.73 -32.00 29.73
CA PRO A 73 -20.67 -32.97 30.81
C PRO A 73 -19.32 -33.70 30.77
N GLU A 74 -18.53 -33.60 31.83
CA GLU A 74 -17.20 -34.24 31.90
C GLU A 74 -17.31 -35.74 32.21
N GLY A 75 -16.75 -36.56 31.31
CA GLY A 75 -16.66 -38.02 31.42
C GLY A 75 -15.81 -38.70 30.34
N TYR A 76 -14.89 -37.98 29.68
CA TYR A 76 -13.93 -38.55 28.73
C TYR A 76 -12.56 -37.87 28.92
N GLN A 77 -11.54 -38.69 29.18
CA GLN A 77 -10.18 -38.24 29.48
C GLN A 77 -9.46 -37.72 28.22
N PRO A 78 -8.58 -36.72 28.34
CA PRO A 78 -7.75 -36.26 27.23
C PRO A 78 -6.60 -37.26 27.05
N ASN A 79 -6.77 -38.19 26.11
CA ASN A 79 -5.62 -38.79 25.43
C ASN A 79 -5.43 -38.01 24.13
N GLU A 80 -4.21 -37.51 23.98
CA GLU A 80 -3.73 -36.68 22.88
C GLU A 80 -4.03 -37.32 21.52
N ASP A 81 -4.95 -36.70 20.77
CA ASP A 81 -4.83 -36.37 19.35
C ASP A 81 -5.94 -35.34 18.98
N PRO A 82 -5.68 -34.33 18.13
CA PRO A 82 -6.52 -33.15 18.01
C PRO A 82 -7.56 -33.26 16.89
N GLU A 83 -8.87 -33.08 17.18
CA GLU A 83 -9.96 -32.56 16.29
C GLU A 83 -11.35 -33.05 16.79
N GLY A 84 -12.44 -32.28 16.87
CA GLY A 84 -12.74 -30.90 16.48
C GLY A 84 -14.11 -30.50 17.06
N ASP A 85 -14.21 -29.31 17.64
CA ASP A 85 -15.03 -28.20 17.10
C ASP A 85 -14.31 -26.85 17.26
N GLY A 86 -13.00 -26.87 17.00
CA GLY A 86 -12.28 -25.73 16.44
C GLY A 86 -12.18 -25.83 14.92
N SER A 87 -12.97 -26.73 14.30
CA SER A 87 -12.67 -27.27 12.98
C SER A 87 -12.80 -26.22 11.87
N MET A 88 -13.75 -25.29 11.91
CA MET A 88 -13.82 -24.27 10.87
C MET A 88 -12.73 -23.21 11.04
N MET A 89 -12.52 -22.68 12.25
CA MET A 89 -11.48 -21.67 12.46
C MET A 89 -10.09 -22.25 12.26
N THR A 90 -9.73 -23.36 12.88
CA THR A 90 -8.39 -23.95 12.75
C THR A 90 -8.14 -24.49 11.34
N LYS A 91 -9.15 -25.05 10.65
CA LYS A 91 -8.98 -25.43 9.22
C LYS A 91 -8.89 -24.19 8.34
N THR A 92 -9.69 -23.15 8.55
CA THR A 92 -9.60 -21.90 7.79
C THR A 92 -8.25 -21.21 8.02
N PHE A 93 -7.75 -21.16 9.25
CA PHE A 93 -6.42 -20.63 9.57
C PHE A 93 -5.32 -21.48 8.92
N THR A 94 -5.41 -22.81 8.99
CA THR A 94 -4.40 -23.69 8.36
C THR A 94 -4.44 -23.59 6.83
N ILE A 95 -5.62 -23.52 6.22
CA ILE A 95 -5.79 -23.37 4.76
C ILE A 95 -5.28 -22.00 4.32
N THR A 96 -5.64 -20.92 5.02
CA THR A 96 -5.19 -19.57 4.68
C THR A 96 -3.68 -19.42 4.87
N LEU A 97 -3.11 -19.96 5.95
CA LEU A 97 -1.65 -19.98 6.15
C LEU A 97 -0.94 -20.83 5.08
N SER A 98 -1.54 -21.93 4.64
CA SER A 98 -0.99 -22.77 3.56
C SER A 98 -1.06 -22.07 2.20
N ILE A 99 -2.17 -21.39 1.89
CA ILE A 99 -2.33 -20.59 0.67
C ILE A 99 -1.38 -19.40 0.68
N ALA A 100 -1.32 -18.65 1.78
CA ALA A 100 -0.39 -17.53 1.94
C ALA A 100 1.07 -18.02 1.86
N GLY A 101 1.42 -19.11 2.52
CA GLY A 101 2.74 -19.72 2.48
C GLY A 101 3.12 -20.19 1.08
N SER A 102 2.22 -20.87 0.37
CA SER A 102 2.46 -21.29 -1.02
C SER A 102 2.60 -20.10 -1.97
N TYR A 103 1.79 -19.05 -1.80
CA TYR A 103 1.93 -17.80 -2.56
C TYR A 103 3.28 -17.12 -2.28
N MET A 104 3.68 -17.01 -1.02
CA MET A 104 4.98 -16.45 -0.64
C MET A 104 6.14 -17.26 -1.22
N MET A 105 6.07 -18.60 -1.18
CA MET A 105 7.07 -19.47 -1.79
C MET A 105 7.11 -19.34 -3.31
N LEU A 106 5.97 -19.23 -3.98
CA LEU A 106 5.90 -18.98 -5.42
C LEU A 106 6.49 -17.62 -5.78
N VAL A 107 6.15 -16.57 -5.05
CA VAL A 107 6.65 -15.20 -5.29
C VAL A 107 8.16 -15.13 -5.03
N VAL A 108 8.65 -15.68 -3.92
CA VAL A 108 10.10 -15.78 -3.63
C VAL A 108 10.81 -16.63 -4.68
N GLY A 109 10.24 -17.77 -5.07
CA GLY A 109 10.74 -18.63 -6.13
C GLY A 109 10.82 -17.91 -7.47
N LEU A 110 9.79 -17.15 -7.85
CA LEU A 110 9.77 -16.31 -9.05
C LEU A 110 10.75 -15.15 -8.95
N MET A 111 10.94 -14.54 -7.78
CA MET A 111 11.94 -13.50 -7.56
C MET A 111 13.37 -14.05 -7.71
N ILE A 112 13.66 -15.22 -7.13
CA ILE A 112 14.93 -15.92 -7.26
C ILE A 112 15.14 -16.37 -8.70
N TRP A 113 14.12 -16.95 -9.35
CA TRP A 113 14.17 -17.35 -10.75
C TRP A 113 14.37 -16.16 -11.68
N CYS A 114 13.68 -15.03 -11.44
CA CYS A 114 13.89 -13.79 -12.18
C CYS A 114 15.28 -13.22 -11.94
N ARG A 115 15.77 -13.23 -10.69
CA ARG A 115 17.15 -12.83 -10.36
C ARG A 115 18.17 -13.72 -11.05
N HIS A 116 17.98 -15.03 -11.03
CA HIS A 116 18.88 -16.00 -11.65
C HIS A 116 18.85 -15.90 -13.16
N ARG A 117 17.66 -15.78 -13.76
CA ARG A 117 17.50 -15.56 -15.20
C ARG A 117 18.07 -14.21 -15.63
N ARG A 118 17.90 -13.15 -14.84
CA ARG A 118 18.54 -11.84 -15.08
C ARG A 118 20.06 -11.95 -14.95
N ARG A 119 20.59 -12.67 -13.96
CA ARG A 119 22.04 -12.95 -13.81
C ARG A 119 22.57 -13.76 -14.99
N ARG A 120 21.88 -14.82 -15.42
CA ARG A 120 22.23 -15.61 -16.62
C ARG A 120 22.18 -14.78 -17.90
N ARG A 121 21.17 -13.91 -18.06
CA ARG A 121 21.13 -12.95 -19.19
C ARG A 121 22.27 -11.94 -19.12
N LYS A 122 22.63 -11.47 -17.91
CA LYS A 122 23.78 -10.59 -17.68
C LYS A 122 25.09 -11.30 -18.01
N GLN A 123 25.22 -12.58 -17.67
CA GLN A 123 26.38 -13.42 -18.02
C GLN A 123 26.42 -13.75 -19.52
N ALA A 124 25.29 -13.99 -20.18
CA ALA A 124 25.23 -14.15 -21.63
C ALA A 124 25.59 -12.84 -22.36
N TYR A 125 25.19 -11.69 -21.83
CA TYR A 125 25.57 -10.37 -22.34
C TYR A 125 27.06 -10.07 -22.13
N LEU A 126 27.60 -10.41 -20.96
CA LEU A 126 29.03 -10.30 -20.66
C LEU A 126 29.88 -11.31 -21.42
N ASN A 127 29.37 -12.50 -21.76
CA ASN A 127 30.08 -13.47 -22.60
C ASN A 127 29.99 -13.10 -24.08
N ALA A 128 28.88 -12.51 -24.55
CA ALA A 128 28.75 -12.01 -25.91
C ALA A 128 29.67 -10.81 -26.16
N ASN A 129 29.73 -9.86 -25.22
CA ASN A 129 30.61 -8.69 -25.31
C ASN A 129 32.04 -8.98 -24.82
N GLY A 130 32.22 -9.97 -23.94
CA GLY A 130 33.54 -10.42 -23.46
C GLY A 130 34.26 -11.34 -24.44
N ALA A 131 33.52 -12.06 -25.31
CA ALA A 131 34.09 -12.75 -26.46
C ALA A 131 34.53 -11.78 -27.58
N GLU A 132 34.00 -10.55 -27.61
CA GLU A 132 34.54 -9.48 -28.47
C GLU A 132 35.82 -8.86 -27.89
N VAL A 133 35.97 -8.80 -26.56
CA VAL A 133 37.15 -8.20 -25.90
C VAL A 133 38.35 -9.16 -25.83
N THR A 134 38.14 -10.46 -25.58
CA THR A 134 39.26 -11.43 -25.52
C THR A 134 39.86 -11.78 -26.88
N LYS A 135 39.32 -11.25 -27.98
CA LYS A 135 39.90 -11.39 -29.31
C LYS A 135 40.81 -10.22 -29.71
N ALA A 136 40.90 -9.17 -28.90
CA ALA A 136 41.60 -7.93 -29.26
C ALA A 136 42.90 -7.65 -28.47
N GLU A 137 43.22 -8.41 -27.42
CA GLU A 137 44.42 -8.14 -26.61
C GLU A 137 45.55 -9.13 -26.92
N ASN A 138 46.17 -8.94 -28.09
CA ASN A 138 47.59 -9.18 -28.30
C ASN A 138 48.14 -7.89 -28.93
N GLY A 139 48.63 -6.96 -28.10
CA GLY A 139 49.12 -5.67 -28.55
C GLY A 139 49.53 -4.77 -27.38
N GLU A 140 50.83 -4.75 -27.15
CA GLU A 140 51.61 -4.09 -26.10
C GLU A 140 51.39 -2.57 -25.89
N ALA A 141 51.38 -2.19 -24.61
CA ALA A 141 51.92 -0.99 -23.94
C ALA A 141 51.75 0.42 -24.54
N VAL A 142 51.18 1.36 -23.76
CA VAL A 142 51.87 2.30 -22.84
C VAL A 142 50.80 3.28 -22.33
N GLY A 143 50.79 3.54 -21.02
CA GLY A 143 49.78 4.37 -20.37
C GLY A 143 50.05 5.86 -20.46
N GLU A 144 49.01 6.66 -20.21
CA GLU A 144 49.12 7.90 -19.47
C GLU A 144 47.76 8.22 -18.83
N ASN A 145 47.81 8.61 -17.56
CA ASN A 145 46.67 9.17 -16.83
C ASN A 145 46.17 10.44 -17.53
N THR A 146 44.94 10.89 -17.24
CA THR A 146 44.66 12.25 -16.70
C THR A 146 43.15 12.52 -16.69
N GLU A 147 42.69 12.83 -15.48
CA GLU A 147 41.61 13.72 -15.06
C GLU A 147 41.13 14.79 -16.07
N LEU A 148 39.82 14.92 -16.31
CA LEU A 148 39.20 16.05 -17.05
C LEU A 148 37.83 16.29 -16.41
N LYS A 149 37.61 17.29 -15.54
CA LYS A 149 37.63 18.76 -15.70
C LYS A 149 36.90 19.26 -16.95
N GLU A 150 35.82 19.99 -16.67
CA GLU A 150 34.98 20.75 -17.58
C GLU A 150 35.78 21.56 -18.59
N THR A 151 35.28 21.60 -19.83
CA THR A 151 35.20 22.88 -20.54
C THR A 151 34.16 22.83 -21.64
N ALA A 152 33.23 23.78 -21.56
CA ALA A 152 32.36 24.19 -22.64
C ALA A 152 33.18 24.74 -23.81
N THR A 153 32.71 24.54 -25.04
CA THR A 153 32.91 25.53 -26.10
C THR A 153 31.90 25.33 -27.21
N ARG A 154 31.24 26.42 -27.62
CA ARG A 154 30.79 26.57 -28.99
C ARG A 154 30.62 28.05 -29.34
N GLU A 155 31.26 28.46 -30.43
CA GLU A 155 30.69 29.21 -31.56
C GLU A 155 31.78 29.32 -32.64
N GLY A 156 31.59 28.74 -33.83
CA GLY A 156 31.23 29.45 -35.08
C GLY A 156 32.48 29.46 -35.99
N THR A 157 32.49 29.35 -37.33
CA THR A 157 31.52 29.54 -38.42
C THR A 157 32.21 29.10 -39.74
N GLY A 158 31.43 28.75 -40.78
CA GLY A 158 31.81 28.69 -42.21
C GLY A 158 32.48 27.40 -42.70
N ASP A 159 32.38 26.91 -43.94
CA ASP A 159 31.56 27.16 -45.15
C ASP A 159 32.04 26.11 -46.19
N GLY A 160 31.21 25.70 -47.16
CA GLY A 160 31.71 25.17 -48.45
C GLY A 160 31.53 23.67 -48.81
N ALA A 161 30.55 23.44 -49.70
CA ALA A 161 30.53 22.61 -50.93
C ALA A 161 30.82 21.07 -50.97
N ASP A 162 29.81 20.38 -51.52
CA ASP A 162 29.80 19.25 -52.49
C ASP A 162 30.58 17.95 -52.24
N THR A 163 29.88 16.81 -52.04
CA THR A 163 29.65 15.75 -53.06
C THR A 163 28.93 14.50 -52.52
N ALA A 164 27.97 14.02 -53.31
CA ALA A 164 27.52 12.63 -53.57
C ALA A 164 27.27 11.59 -52.44
N GLN A 165 26.03 11.06 -52.44
CA GLN A 165 25.64 9.64 -52.34
C GLN A 165 26.34 8.78 -51.25
N SER A 166 25.70 8.20 -50.24
CA SER A 166 24.54 7.29 -50.32
C SER A 166 24.42 6.45 -49.01
N HIS A 167 23.25 5.82 -48.83
CA HIS A 167 22.96 4.65 -47.96
C HIS A 167 22.68 4.81 -46.44
N SER A 168 21.38 4.79 -46.13
CA SER A 168 20.67 3.94 -45.14
C SER A 168 21.10 3.86 -43.66
N SER A 169 20.29 4.53 -42.83
CA SER A 169 19.64 4.07 -41.60
C SER A 169 20.36 3.11 -40.64
N THR A 170 20.55 3.53 -39.37
CA THR A 170 19.95 2.84 -38.20
C THR A 170 20.04 3.65 -36.90
N GLN A 171 18.87 4.08 -36.42
CA GLN A 171 18.44 4.37 -35.04
C GLN A 171 19.49 4.62 -33.93
N SER A 172 19.63 5.90 -33.55
CA SER A 172 20.06 6.36 -32.22
C SER A 172 18.84 6.60 -31.31
N LYS A 173 18.18 5.54 -30.81
CA LYS A 173 17.05 5.64 -29.86
C LYS A 173 17.48 5.54 -28.39
N ARG A 174 18.59 6.18 -27.99
CA ARG A 174 19.02 6.19 -26.56
C ARG A 174 19.21 7.57 -25.94
N SER A 175 19.21 8.65 -26.72
CA SER A 175 19.36 10.03 -26.22
C SER A 175 18.07 10.77 -25.89
N ASN A 176 16.89 10.29 -26.32
CA ASN A 176 15.64 11.04 -26.15
C ASN A 176 14.93 10.89 -24.78
N LYS A 177 15.31 9.91 -23.95
CA LYS A 177 14.59 9.67 -22.67
C LYS A 177 15.05 10.59 -21.53
N SER A 178 16.31 11.02 -21.50
CA SER A 178 16.79 11.99 -20.49
C SER A 178 16.19 13.37 -20.72
N SER A 179 16.13 13.81 -21.98
CA SER A 179 15.61 15.12 -22.41
C SER A 179 14.17 15.42 -21.96
N SER A 180 13.36 14.36 -21.72
CA SER A 180 11.96 14.50 -21.32
C SER A 180 11.79 14.94 -19.86
N TYR A 181 12.68 14.49 -18.96
CA TYR A 181 12.60 14.80 -17.53
C TYR A 181 13.38 16.05 -17.14
N ASP A 182 14.35 16.46 -17.97
CA ASP A 182 15.16 17.65 -17.71
C ASP A 182 14.29 18.92 -17.69
N ARG A 183 13.20 18.94 -18.46
CA ARG A 183 12.18 20.02 -18.44
C ARG A 183 11.32 20.06 -17.19
N LEU A 184 11.37 19.01 -16.37
CA LEU A 184 10.64 18.92 -15.10
C LEU A 184 11.55 19.23 -13.91
N ALA A 185 12.81 19.60 -14.12
CA ALA A 185 13.71 19.95 -13.03
C ALA A 185 13.12 21.12 -12.21
N PHE A 186 12.97 20.92 -10.90
CA PHE A 186 12.43 21.91 -9.98
C PHE A 186 13.42 22.15 -8.82
N PRO A 187 13.83 23.41 -8.56
CA PRO A 187 14.74 23.74 -7.47
C PRO A 187 14.11 23.42 -6.12
N ARG A 188 14.79 22.62 -5.29
CA ARG A 188 14.26 22.22 -3.98
C ARG A 188 13.96 23.41 -3.06
N GLN A 189 14.77 24.47 -3.15
CA GLN A 189 14.64 25.68 -2.32
C GLN A 189 13.31 26.40 -2.50
N ASP A 190 12.64 26.19 -3.63
CA ASP A 190 11.37 26.82 -3.96
C ASP A 190 10.17 26.00 -3.44
N LEU A 191 10.42 24.87 -2.74
CA LEU A 191 9.43 24.14 -1.93
C LEU A 191 9.45 24.64 -0.48
N LYS A 192 8.30 25.11 0.00
CA LYS A 192 8.08 25.64 1.36
C LYS A 192 6.95 24.90 2.06
N ASN A 193 6.89 25.02 3.39
CA ASN A 193 5.79 24.53 4.22
C ASN A 193 5.44 23.04 3.98
N MET A 194 6.43 22.17 3.98
CA MET A 194 6.23 20.73 3.83
C MET A 194 5.52 20.15 5.06
N VAL A 195 4.23 19.81 4.92
CA VAL A 195 3.39 19.16 5.93
C VAL A 195 3.22 17.69 5.55
N LEU A 196 3.59 16.78 6.44
CA LEU A 196 3.42 15.34 6.19
C LEU A 196 1.93 14.98 6.11
N LEU A 197 1.49 14.45 4.98
CA LEU A 197 0.14 13.91 4.77
C LEU A 197 0.07 12.42 5.10
N GLY A 198 1.16 11.67 4.85
CA GLY A 198 1.19 10.24 5.11
C GLY A 198 2.47 9.56 4.62
N LYS A 199 2.52 8.24 4.77
CA LYS A 199 3.61 7.39 4.29
C LYS A 199 3.07 6.45 3.22
N GLY A 200 3.61 6.58 2.01
CA GLY A 200 3.32 5.68 0.89
C GLY A 200 4.37 4.57 0.77
N GLU A 201 4.25 3.80 -0.31
CA GLU A 201 5.13 2.66 -0.63
C GLU A 201 6.62 3.02 -0.75
N PHE A 202 6.94 4.24 -1.22
CA PHE A 202 8.31 4.66 -1.54
C PHE A 202 8.92 5.66 -0.54
N GLY A 203 8.11 6.16 0.40
CA GLY A 203 8.50 7.19 1.33
C GLY A 203 7.34 8.07 1.78
N GLU A 204 7.67 9.22 2.35
CA GLU A 204 6.71 10.20 2.86
C GLU A 204 6.06 10.99 1.73
N VAL A 205 4.78 11.32 1.94
CA VAL A 205 3.95 12.17 1.10
C VAL A 205 3.65 13.45 1.87
N PHE A 206 3.94 14.59 1.26
CA PHE A 206 3.77 15.90 1.87
C PHE A 206 2.80 16.77 1.08
N LEU A 207 2.12 17.67 1.77
CA LEU A 207 1.53 18.88 1.22
C LEU A 207 2.58 19.97 1.30
N ALA A 208 2.86 20.68 0.22
CA ALA A 208 3.82 21.76 0.21
C ALA A 208 3.32 22.94 -0.63
N LYS A 209 4.00 24.07 -0.50
CA LYS A 209 3.84 25.21 -1.40
C LYS A 209 5.06 25.30 -2.30
N ALA A 210 4.82 25.44 -3.60
CA ALA A 210 5.87 25.58 -4.60
C ALA A 210 5.72 26.94 -5.30
N SER A 211 6.81 27.71 -5.37
CA SER A 211 6.88 28.96 -6.14
C SER A 211 7.41 28.71 -7.56
N GLY A 212 6.97 29.52 -8.53
CA GLY A 212 7.54 29.49 -9.88
C GLY A 212 7.17 28.27 -10.75
N LEU A 213 6.08 27.57 -10.46
CA LEU A 213 5.63 26.41 -11.25
C LEU A 213 4.99 26.76 -12.60
N ASN A 214 4.49 27.98 -12.77
CA ASN A 214 3.81 28.42 -13.99
C ASN A 214 4.64 29.47 -14.72
N GLU A 215 5.11 29.14 -15.92
CA GLU A 215 5.81 30.08 -16.79
C GLU A 215 4.85 31.22 -17.21
N GLY A 216 5.08 32.43 -16.69
CA GLY A 216 4.29 33.63 -16.99
C GLY A 216 3.47 34.20 -15.83
N GLU A 217 3.43 33.54 -14.68
CA GLU A 217 2.87 34.10 -13.45
C GLU A 217 3.94 34.74 -12.57
N ASP A 218 3.50 35.54 -11.60
CA ASP A 218 4.36 36.13 -10.56
C ASP A 218 5.28 35.08 -9.95
N LYS A 219 6.60 35.34 -9.95
CA LYS A 219 7.61 34.40 -9.43
C LYS A 219 7.39 34.08 -7.95
N ASP A 220 6.72 34.98 -7.24
CA ASP A 220 6.38 34.82 -5.83
C ASP A 220 5.04 34.08 -5.62
N LYS A 221 4.32 33.72 -6.69
CA LYS A 221 3.07 32.98 -6.58
C LYS A 221 3.33 31.55 -6.07
N GLU A 222 2.77 31.27 -4.89
CA GLU A 222 2.82 29.95 -4.27
C GLU A 222 1.62 29.10 -4.72
N THR A 223 1.89 27.92 -5.26
CA THR A 223 0.88 26.91 -5.60
C THR A 223 0.98 25.74 -4.62
N VAL A 224 -0.17 25.28 -4.14
CA VAL A 224 -0.24 24.09 -3.28
C VAL A 224 -0.01 22.83 -4.13
N VAL A 225 0.90 21.98 -3.69
CA VAL A 225 1.31 20.76 -4.40
C VAL A 225 1.43 19.58 -3.45
N MET A 226 1.29 18.38 -4.01
CA MET A 226 1.62 17.14 -3.31
C MET A 226 3.05 16.72 -3.69
N VAL A 227 3.86 16.40 -2.69
CA VAL A 227 5.26 16.00 -2.87
C VAL A 227 5.45 14.58 -2.38
N LYS A 228 5.84 13.66 -3.27
CA LYS A 228 6.17 12.28 -2.93
C LYS A 228 7.69 12.11 -2.87
N SER A 229 8.18 11.61 -1.74
CA SER A 229 9.62 11.38 -1.52
C SER A 229 10.03 9.94 -1.77
N LEU A 230 11.22 9.77 -2.36
CA LEU A 230 11.94 8.51 -2.40
C LEU A 230 13.04 8.55 -1.33
N GLN A 231 12.80 7.95 -0.17
CA GLN A 231 13.73 8.04 0.96
C GLN A 231 14.93 7.10 0.83
N ASN A 232 14.75 5.94 0.19
CA ASN A 232 15.81 4.93 0.09
C ASN A 232 16.20 4.68 -1.37
N THR A 233 17.12 5.49 -1.88
CA THR A 233 17.68 5.35 -3.24
C THR A 233 18.54 4.10 -3.42
N ARG A 234 18.89 3.39 -2.33
CA ARG A 234 19.67 2.15 -2.34
C ARG A 234 18.82 0.90 -2.53
N ASP A 235 17.51 1.01 -2.37
CA ASP A 235 16.59 -0.06 -2.73
C ASP A 235 16.26 0.01 -4.22
N ASP A 236 16.91 -0.84 -5.00
CA ASP A 236 16.70 -0.98 -6.45
C ASP A 236 15.22 -1.21 -6.80
N THR A 237 14.44 -1.83 -5.89
CA THR A 237 13.01 -2.09 -6.09
C THR A 237 12.21 -0.80 -5.96
N ALA A 238 12.34 -0.10 -4.83
CA ALA A 238 11.68 1.18 -4.59
C ALA A 238 12.06 2.23 -5.65
N LEU A 239 13.34 2.28 -6.05
CA LEU A 239 13.82 3.15 -7.11
C LEU A 239 13.18 2.81 -8.47
N HIS A 240 13.04 1.51 -8.79
CA HIS A 240 12.42 1.08 -10.05
C HIS A 240 10.92 1.43 -10.08
N GLU A 241 10.22 1.27 -8.97
CA GLU A 241 8.78 1.56 -8.89
C GLU A 241 8.48 3.06 -8.87
N PHE A 242 9.27 3.84 -8.15
CA PHE A 242 9.23 5.30 -8.21
C PHE A 242 9.43 5.80 -9.65
N LYS A 243 10.39 5.22 -10.39
CA LYS A 243 10.58 5.52 -11.83
C LYS A 243 9.39 5.11 -12.68
N ARG A 244 8.74 3.98 -12.39
CA ARG A 244 7.54 3.53 -13.12
C ARG A 244 6.38 4.51 -12.91
N GLU A 245 6.16 4.94 -11.68
CA GLU A 245 5.12 5.91 -11.33
C GLU A 245 5.39 7.27 -11.99
N LEU A 246 6.64 7.73 -11.95
CA LEU A 246 7.10 8.94 -12.63
C LEU A 246 6.85 8.86 -14.15
N ASP A 247 7.22 7.75 -14.78
CA ASP A 247 7.00 7.51 -16.21
C ASP A 247 5.50 7.50 -16.57
N MET A 248 4.65 7.03 -15.67
CA MET A 248 3.20 6.98 -15.83
C MET A 248 2.59 8.39 -15.76
N PHE A 249 2.85 9.14 -14.68
CA PHE A 249 2.34 10.52 -14.54
C PHE A 249 2.90 11.48 -15.58
N HIS A 250 4.13 11.26 -16.07
CA HIS A 250 4.67 12.08 -17.16
C HIS A 250 3.94 11.88 -18.49
N LYS A 251 3.42 10.67 -18.74
CA LYS A 251 2.72 10.32 -19.99
C LYS A 251 1.22 10.57 -19.93
N LEU A 252 0.63 10.54 -18.74
CA LEU A 252 -0.78 10.74 -18.54
C LEU A 252 -1.07 12.23 -18.30
N GLN A 253 -1.69 12.87 -19.28
CA GLN A 253 -2.25 14.21 -19.13
C GLN A 253 -3.76 14.10 -19.31
N HIS A 254 -4.49 14.16 -18.21
CA HIS A 254 -5.94 14.04 -18.20
C HIS A 254 -6.53 14.83 -17.03
N THR A 255 -7.72 15.41 -17.21
CA THR A 255 -8.40 16.26 -16.22
C THR A 255 -8.64 15.57 -14.87
N ASN A 256 -8.78 14.24 -14.88
CA ASN A 256 -9.05 13.43 -13.68
C ASN A 256 -7.82 12.67 -13.15
N VAL A 257 -6.61 13.03 -13.58
CA VAL A 257 -5.36 12.40 -13.13
C VAL A 257 -4.43 13.50 -12.66
N ALA A 258 -3.84 13.35 -11.46
CA ALA A 258 -2.89 14.31 -10.93
C ALA A 258 -1.73 14.54 -11.90
N LYS A 259 -1.45 15.80 -12.22
CA LYS A 259 -0.41 16.18 -13.19
C LYS A 259 0.95 16.21 -12.52
N LEU A 260 1.97 15.64 -13.17
CA LEU A 260 3.36 15.82 -12.78
C LEU A 260 3.83 17.23 -13.17
N VAL A 261 4.22 18.03 -12.17
CA VAL A 261 4.62 19.43 -12.37
C VAL A 261 6.11 19.69 -12.13
N GLY A 262 6.80 18.81 -11.40
CA GLY A 262 8.23 18.98 -11.15
C GLY A 262 8.92 17.79 -10.50
N LEU A 263 10.25 17.80 -10.54
CA LEU A 263 11.16 16.77 -10.03
C LEU A 263 12.39 17.42 -9.37
N CYS A 264 12.62 17.13 -8.09
CA CYS A 264 13.86 17.51 -7.41
C CYS A 264 14.82 16.32 -7.35
N ARG A 265 15.94 16.40 -8.07
CA ARG A 265 16.94 15.32 -8.20
C ARG A 265 18.36 15.71 -7.78
N GLU A 266 18.54 16.93 -7.30
CA GLU A 266 19.86 17.49 -6.96
C GLU A 266 20.48 16.82 -5.74
N ILE A 267 19.65 16.54 -4.72
CA ILE A 267 20.03 15.91 -3.46
C ILE A 267 18.96 14.92 -3.00
N ASP A 268 19.39 13.89 -2.28
CA ASP A 268 18.48 12.96 -1.60
C ASP A 268 17.76 13.64 -0.42
N PRO A 269 16.51 13.26 -0.12
CA PRO A 269 15.67 12.30 -0.85
C PRO A 269 15.06 12.90 -2.12
N HIS A 270 15.08 12.20 -3.25
CA HIS A 270 14.45 12.71 -4.49
C HIS A 270 12.96 12.95 -4.34
N TYR A 271 12.45 14.04 -4.95
CA TYR A 271 11.04 14.42 -4.90
C TYR A 271 10.35 14.38 -6.25
N MET A 272 9.13 13.87 -6.24
CA MET A 272 8.14 14.00 -7.31
C MET A 272 7.07 15.00 -6.87
N ILE A 273 6.88 16.06 -7.65
CA ILE A 273 5.93 17.13 -7.36
C ILE A 273 4.72 16.97 -8.27
N LEU A 274 3.56 16.77 -7.66
CA LEU A 274 2.28 16.56 -8.32
C LEU A 274 1.34 17.74 -8.00
N GLU A 275 0.48 18.07 -8.96
CA GLU A 275 -0.63 18.98 -8.71
C GLU A 275 -1.48 18.47 -7.53
N TYR A 276 -1.82 19.36 -6.61
CA TYR A 276 -2.71 19.01 -5.51
C TYR A 276 -4.14 18.88 -6.04
N THR A 277 -4.76 17.73 -5.77
CA THR A 277 -6.17 17.50 -6.03
C THR A 277 -6.87 17.26 -4.68
N ASP A 278 -8.08 17.80 -4.50
CA ASP A 278 -8.89 17.65 -3.27
C ASP A 278 -9.38 16.20 -3.02
N TRP A 279 -8.78 15.21 -3.68
CA TRP A 279 -9.18 13.80 -3.69
C TRP A 279 -8.83 13.07 -2.38
N ALA A 280 -8.25 13.76 -1.41
CA ALA A 280 -8.06 13.26 -0.05
C ALA A 280 -9.39 12.91 0.66
N TYR A 281 -10.55 13.22 0.08
CA TYR A 281 -11.87 12.89 0.63
C TYR A 281 -12.48 11.55 0.14
N ILE A 282 -11.86 10.85 -0.82
CA ILE A 282 -12.50 9.67 -1.45
C ILE A 282 -12.21 8.36 -0.67
N SER A 283 -11.44 8.40 0.42
CA SER A 283 -11.33 7.26 1.35
C SER A 283 -12.41 7.24 2.43
N GLU A 284 -13.36 8.17 2.41
CA GLU A 284 -14.40 8.32 3.45
C GLU A 284 -15.84 8.09 2.92
N TYR A 285 -16.00 7.58 1.70
CA TYR A 285 -17.30 7.20 1.11
C TYR A 285 -17.35 5.76 0.64
#